data_AF-A0A1I5M7R9-F1
#
_entry.id   AF-A0A1I5M7R9-F1
#
_cell.length_a   1.000
_cell.length_b   1.000
_cell.length_c   1.000
_cell.angle_alpha   90.00
_cell.angle_beta   90.00
_cell.angle_gamma   90.00
#
_symmetry.space_group_name_H-M   'P 1'
#
loop_
_entity.id
_entity.type
_entity.pdbx_description
1 polymer ?
#
loop_
_entity_poly.entity_id
_entity_poly.type
_entity_poly.pdbx_seq_one_letter_code
_entity_poly.pdbx_strand_id
1 'polypeptide(L)'
;KCPKDTVHRQVKYLNNVVEADHGKLKQLIRPVRGFKTMKTAYATIKGFEVMRALRKGQANHFNLSNDILGEARIVERAFGVGPGAIAEAITLLEKRASSSMA
;
A
#
# COMPACT_ATOMS: atom_id res chain seq x y z
N LYS A 1 9.13 -22.42 -12.71
CA LYS A 1 9.12 -22.55 -14.19
C LYS A 1 7.91 -21.79 -14.72
N CYS A 2 8.06 -21.01 -15.80
CA CYS A 2 6.92 -20.30 -16.38
C CYS A 2 5.88 -21.31 -16.94
N PRO A 3 4.58 -20.95 -16.94
CA PRO A 3 3.51 -21.77 -17.53
C PRO A 3 3.82 -22.16 -18.99
N LYS A 4 3.40 -23.36 -19.42
CA LYS A 4 3.67 -23.88 -20.78
C LYS A 4 3.13 -22.98 -21.89
N ASP A 5 2.07 -22.22 -21.61
CA ASP A 5 1.40 -21.34 -22.58
C ASP A 5 2.04 -19.93 -22.62
N THR A 6 3.14 -19.72 -21.87
CA THR A 6 3.83 -18.42 -21.81
C THR A 6 4.65 -18.23 -23.09
N VAL A 7 4.12 -17.44 -24.02
CA VAL A 7 4.82 -17.08 -25.25
C VAL A 7 5.76 -15.90 -24.98
N HIS A 8 7.06 -16.08 -25.25
CA HIS A 8 8.03 -15.00 -25.17
C HIS A 8 7.91 -14.09 -26.40
N ARG A 9 7.42 -12.86 -26.23
CA ARG A 9 7.30 -11.87 -27.30
C ARG A 9 8.43 -10.83 -27.19
N GLN A 10 9.42 -10.87 -28.09
CA GLN A 10 10.51 -9.88 -28.17
C GLN A 10 10.10 -8.63 -28.96
N VAL A 11 8.91 -8.10 -28.70
CA VAL A 11 8.41 -6.95 -29.45
C VAL A 11 8.64 -5.68 -28.62
N LYS A 12 9.55 -4.82 -29.08
CA LYS A 12 10.05 -3.65 -28.33
C LYS A 12 8.94 -2.76 -27.77
N TYR A 13 7.85 -2.55 -28.50
CA TYR A 13 6.76 -1.68 -28.05
C TYR A 13 5.86 -2.32 -26.96
N LEU A 14 5.82 -3.65 -26.84
CA LEU A 14 5.08 -4.32 -25.76
C LEU A 14 5.76 -4.10 -24.40
N ASN A 15 7.06 -3.82 -24.39
CA ASN A 15 7.78 -3.48 -23.17
C ASN A 15 7.37 -2.11 -22.61
N ASN A 16 6.77 -1.23 -23.41
CA ASN A 16 6.42 0.13 -22.98
C ASN A 16 5.41 0.14 -21.82
N VAL A 17 4.49 -0.84 -21.76
CA VAL A 17 3.49 -0.92 -20.67
C VAL A 17 4.17 -1.27 -19.35
N VAL A 18 5.06 -2.25 -19.38
CA VAL A 18 5.86 -2.65 -18.22
C VAL A 18 6.80 -1.51 -17.81
N GLU A 19 7.42 -0.85 -18.79
CA GLU A 19 8.30 0.29 -18.57
C GLU A 19 7.61 1.51 -17.97
N ALA A 20 6.39 1.80 -18.41
CA ALA A 20 5.58 2.88 -17.87
C ALA A 20 5.16 2.61 -16.42
N ASP A 21 4.79 1.36 -16.09
CA ASP A 21 4.31 1.01 -14.75
C ASP A 21 5.42 1.17 -13.70
N HIS A 22 6.62 0.65 -13.99
CA HIS A 22 7.73 0.76 -13.05
C HIS A 22 8.54 2.07 -13.17
N GLY A 23 8.27 2.92 -14.17
CA GLY A 23 9.00 4.18 -14.40
C GLY A 23 8.91 5.14 -13.23
N LYS A 24 7.73 5.26 -12.61
CA LYS A 24 7.51 6.11 -11.41
C LYS A 24 8.31 5.60 -10.21
N LEU A 25 8.35 4.28 -10.03
CA LEU A 25 9.11 3.66 -8.96
C LEU A 25 10.62 3.87 -9.18
N LYS A 26 11.12 3.66 -10.42
CA LYS A 26 12.51 3.95 -10.79
C LYS A 26 12.88 5.42 -10.54
N GLN A 27 11.97 6.37 -10.83
CA GLN A 27 12.22 7.80 -10.59
C GLN A 27 12.45 8.12 -9.11
N LEU A 28 11.69 7.50 -8.20
CA LEU A 28 11.81 7.71 -6.76
C LEU A 28 13.05 7.02 -6.17
N ILE A 29 13.48 5.90 -6.77
CA ILE A 29 14.63 5.11 -6.29
C ILE A 29 15.98 5.63 -6.82
N ARG A 30 16.01 6.21 -8.02
CA ARG A 30 17.25 6.68 -8.67
C ARG A 30 18.08 7.64 -7.79
N PRO A 31 17.50 8.64 -7.10
CA PRO A 31 18.25 9.55 -6.23
C PRO A 31 18.93 8.84 -5.05
N VAL A 32 18.33 7.77 -4.53
CA VAL A 32 18.81 7.04 -3.35
C VAL A 32 19.81 5.92 -3.69
N ARG A 33 20.29 5.85 -4.94
CA ARG A 33 21.24 4.84 -5.47
C ARG A 33 20.77 3.39 -5.31
N GLY A 34 19.45 3.16 -5.34
CA GLY A 34 18.87 1.82 -5.22
C GLY A 34 18.78 1.29 -3.79
N PHE A 35 18.37 0.03 -3.66
CA PHE A 35 18.24 -0.64 -2.37
C PHE A 35 19.51 -1.42 -2.02
N LYS A 36 19.98 -1.28 -0.78
CA LYS A 36 21.16 -2.01 -0.27
C LYS A 36 20.84 -3.45 0.14
N THR A 37 19.60 -3.74 0.51
CA THR A 37 19.16 -5.07 0.95
C THR A 37 17.76 -5.38 0.45
N MET A 38 17.40 -6.66 0.38
CA MET A 38 16.05 -7.08 0.01
C MET A 38 15.00 -6.65 1.05
N LYS A 39 15.36 -6.63 2.34
CA LYS A 39 14.47 -6.18 3.42
C LYS A 39 14.07 -4.71 3.22
N THR A 40 15.03 -3.85 2.94
CA THR A 40 14.77 -2.42 2.71
C THR A 40 14.03 -2.18 1.40
N ALA A 41 14.33 -2.95 0.35
CA ALA A 41 13.58 -2.92 -0.90
C ALA A 41 12.10 -3.25 -0.66
N TYR A 42 11.81 -4.35 0.05
CA TYR A 42 10.44 -4.79 0.31
C TYR A 42 9.66 -3.76 1.13
N ALA A 43 10.24 -3.25 2.23
CA ALA A 43 9.60 -2.22 3.06
C ALA A 43 9.30 -0.95 2.26
N THR A 44 10.21 -0.52 1.39
CA THR A 44 10.05 0.71 0.60
C THR A 44 9.00 0.55 -0.49
N ILE A 45 9.01 -0.58 -1.22
CA ILE A 45 8.01 -0.87 -2.26
C ILE A 45 6.62 -0.97 -1.62
N LYS A 46 6.49 -1.68 -0.49
CA LYS A 46 5.25 -1.75 0.29
C LYS A 46 4.75 -0.36 0.69
N GLY A 47 5.64 0.51 1.17
CA GLY A 47 5.30 1.90 1.49
C GLY A 47 4.79 2.68 0.27
N PHE A 48 5.43 2.55 -0.89
CA PHE A 48 4.95 3.20 -2.11
C PHE A 48 3.57 2.72 -2.55
N GLU A 49 3.27 1.42 -2.42
CA GLU A 49 1.95 0.87 -2.73
C GLU A 49 0.87 1.43 -1.80
N VAL A 50 1.13 1.44 -0.48
CA VAL A 50 0.22 2.00 0.51
C VAL A 50 -0.05 3.48 0.24
N MET A 51 1.00 4.27 0.02
CA MET A 51 0.87 5.70 -0.26
C MET A 51 0.15 5.97 -1.59
N ARG A 52 0.33 5.08 -2.59
CA ARG A 52 -0.39 5.18 -3.87
C ARG A 52 -1.87 4.83 -3.71
N ALA A 53 -2.20 3.82 -2.91
CA ALA A 53 -3.59 3.44 -2.62
C ALA A 53 -4.34 4.56 -1.88
N LEU A 54 -3.68 5.20 -0.90
CA LEU A 54 -4.21 6.40 -0.21
C LEU A 54 -4.43 7.55 -1.19
N ARG A 55 -3.41 7.92 -1.98
CA ARG A 55 -3.52 9.02 -2.95
C ARG A 55 -4.62 8.81 -4.00
N LYS A 56 -4.92 7.56 -4.35
CA LYS A 56 -5.99 7.22 -5.30
C LYS A 56 -7.37 7.08 -4.65
N GLY A 57 -7.48 7.16 -3.32
CA GLY A 57 -8.72 6.89 -2.60
C GLY A 57 -9.14 5.41 -2.58
N GLN A 58 -8.30 4.50 -3.07
CA GLN A 58 -8.57 3.05 -3.04
C GLN A 58 -8.57 2.53 -1.60
N ALA A 59 -7.82 3.19 -0.72
CA ALA A 59 -7.73 2.88 0.69
C ALA A 59 -8.96 3.33 1.50
N ASN A 60 -9.86 4.15 0.95
CA ASN A 60 -11.05 4.64 1.66
C ASN A 60 -11.95 3.48 2.12
N HIS A 61 -12.00 2.39 1.36
CA HIS A 61 -12.78 1.20 1.74
C HIS A 61 -12.25 0.51 3.02
N PHE A 62 -10.99 0.77 3.39
CA PHE A 62 -10.34 0.24 4.58
C PHE A 62 -10.25 1.26 5.71
N ASN A 63 -10.76 2.47 5.50
CA ASN A 63 -10.81 3.53 6.50
C ASN A 63 -12.10 3.37 7.33
N LEU A 64 -11.96 2.90 8.57
CA LEU A 64 -13.11 2.67 9.45
C LEU A 64 -13.69 3.97 10.01
N SER A 65 -12.83 4.97 10.27
CA SER A 65 -13.24 6.25 10.85
C SER A 65 -13.58 7.31 9.81
N ASN A 66 -13.23 7.10 8.54
CA ASN A 66 -13.29 8.10 7.46
C ASN A 66 -12.52 9.41 7.76
N ASP A 67 -11.55 9.34 8.67
CA ASP A 67 -10.75 10.47 9.13
C ASP A 67 -9.28 10.30 8.74
N ILE A 68 -8.49 11.37 8.91
CA ILE A 68 -7.01 11.38 8.76
C ILE A 68 -6.37 10.31 9.67
N LEU A 69 -6.92 10.10 10.87
CA LEU A 69 -6.46 9.07 11.79
C LEU A 69 -6.68 7.65 11.23
N GLY A 70 -7.74 7.43 10.47
CA GLY A 70 -8.00 6.14 9.83
C GLY A 70 -7.03 5.86 8.68
N GLU A 71 -6.64 6.89 7.92
CA GLU A 71 -5.56 6.77 6.93
C GLU A 71 -4.21 6.44 7.59
N ALA A 72 -3.88 7.10 8.70
CA ALA A 72 -2.67 6.79 9.47
C ALA A 72 -2.66 5.33 9.96
N ARG A 73 -3.79 4.84 10.48
CA ARG A 73 -3.94 3.44 10.91
C ARG A 73 -3.83 2.43 9.77
N ILE A 74 -4.21 2.79 8.54
CA ILE A 74 -3.97 1.93 7.37
C ILE A 74 -2.46 1.75 7.14
N VAL A 75 -1.68 2.82 7.25
CA VAL A 75 -0.22 2.76 7.16
C VAL A 75 0.34 1.90 8.28
N GLU A 76 -0.05 2.16 9.53
CA GLU A 76 0.41 1.40 10.69
C GLU A 76 0.12 -0.10 10.58
N ARG A 77 -1.08 -0.47 10.11
CA ARG A 77 -1.47 -1.87 9.86
C ARG A 77 -0.64 -2.51 8.75
N ALA A 78 -0.32 -1.77 7.69
CA ALA A 78 0.52 -2.28 6.61
C ALA A 78 1.94 -2.64 7.09
N PHE A 79 2.44 -1.96 8.11
CA PHE A 79 3.76 -2.20 8.72
C PHE A 79 3.73 -3.00 10.03
N GLY A 80 2.55 -3.36 10.54
CA GLY A 80 2.40 -4.10 11.79
C GLY A 80 2.83 -3.33 13.03
N VAL A 81 2.76 -2.00 13.00
CA VAL A 81 3.18 -1.11 14.11
C VAL A 81 1.98 -0.71 14.97
N GLY A 82 0.79 -0.61 14.39
CA GLY A 82 -0.43 -0.15 15.06
C GLY A 82 -1.46 -1.24 15.34
N PRO A 83 -2.59 -0.85 15.95
CA PRO A 83 -3.65 -1.79 16.32
C PRO A 83 -4.27 -2.45 15.08
N GLY A 84 -4.64 -3.72 15.24
CA GLY A 84 -5.35 -4.45 14.18
C GLY A 84 -6.72 -3.85 13.88
N ALA A 85 -7.25 -4.16 12.70
CA ALA A 85 -8.56 -3.67 12.25
C ALA A 85 -9.70 -3.99 13.24
N ILE A 86 -9.64 -5.16 13.88
CA ILE A 86 -10.63 -5.62 14.85
C ILE A 86 -10.56 -4.79 16.13
N ALA A 87 -9.36 -4.58 16.67
CA ALA A 87 -9.17 -3.75 17.87
C ALA A 87 -9.65 -2.32 17.63
N GLU A 88 -9.35 -1.76 16.46
CA GLU A 88 -9.85 -0.46 16.05
C GLU A 88 -11.39 -0.41 16.00
N ALA A 89 -12.02 -1.40 15.36
CA ALA A 89 -13.48 -1.48 15.26
C ALA A 89 -14.14 -1.55 16.64
N ILE A 90 -13.58 -2.33 17.57
CA ILE A 90 -14.08 -2.45 18.95
C ILE A 90 -14.03 -1.08 19.64
N THR A 91 -12.89 -0.37 19.58
CA THR A 91 -12.77 0.96 20.20
C THR A 91 -13.75 1.98 19.62
N LEU A 92 -14.07 1.89 18.31
CA LEU A 92 -15.05 2.75 17.66
C LEU A 92 -16.48 2.44 18.13
N LEU A 93 -16.82 1.15 18.28
CA LEU A 93 -18.11 0.73 18.81
C LEU A 93 -18.31 1.15 20.26
N GLU A 94 -17.29 1.01 21.11
CA GLU A 94 -17.32 1.45 22.50
C GLU A 94 -17.54 2.97 22.61
N LYS A 95 -16.83 3.77 21.80
CA LYS A 95 -17.04 5.22 21.72
C LYS A 95 -18.46 5.59 21.28
N ARG A 96 -19.02 4.85 20.32
CA ARG A 96 -20.38 5.10 19.83
C ARG A 96 -21.42 4.73 20.89
N ALA A 97 -21.21 3.64 21.61
CA ALA A 97 -22.10 3.21 22.70
C ALA A 97 -22.08 4.21 23.87
N SER A 98 -20.92 4.72 24.27
CA SER A 98 -20.81 5.71 25.34
C SER A 98 -21.42 7.06 24.96
N SER A 99 -21.32 7.49 23.70
CA SER A 99 -22.00 8.69 23.20
C SER A 99 -23.51 8.57 23.09
N SER A 100 -24.06 7.35 23.12
CA SER A 100 -25.52 7.10 23.08
C SER A 100 -26.15 7.03 24.48
N MET A 101 -25.34 6.91 25.53
CA MET A 101 -25.78 6.85 26.93
C MET A 101 -25.65 8.20 27.66
N ALA A 102 -25.05 9.21 27.02
CA ALA A 102 -24.98 10.59 27.46
C ALA A 102 -25.98 11.45 26.69
#